data_AF-A0A1A9QED6-F1
#
_entry.id   AF-A0A1A9QED6-F1
#
_cell.length_a   1.000
_cell.length_b   1.000
_cell.length_c   1.000
_cell.angle_alpha   90.00
_cell.angle_beta   90.00
_cell.angle_gamma   90.00
#
_symmetry.space_group_name_H-M   'P 1'
#
loop_
_entity.id
_entity.type
_entity.pdbx_description
1 polymer ?
#
loop_
_entity_poly.entity_id
_entity_poly.type
_entity_poly.pdbx_seq_one_letter_code
_entity_poly.pdbx_strand_id
1 'polypeptide(L)'
;MAFSAKVCLVAGAGCITSVAIGLSQARSSLSIKERLALDGYVLISSKDEKITTKAWENRASIYRDTSKNSSVLLSDLPHTNVNEKGDELKAKCDKFTDGKTTMNSIDKDIYEKITKLCALKIKEYIQSHLNKEDKFIEKQGQDEEWNNKFKEHKDRMSTEIEGINEDNAKEKISEYCEKVYELQQSNTNSSTSSNANYWCVKRPASPTKPTDSDSED
;
A
#
# COMPACT_ATOMS: atom_id res chain seq x y z
N MET A 1 4.53 37.44 -33.12
CA MET A 1 5.55 38.27 -32.44
C MET A 1 6.48 37.33 -31.70
N ALA A 2 7.77 37.39 -32.00
CA ALA A 2 8.79 36.56 -31.39
C ALA A 2 8.98 36.95 -29.92
N PHE A 3 9.04 35.97 -29.02
CA PHE A 3 9.64 36.15 -27.70
C PHE A 3 10.52 34.96 -27.36
N SER A 4 11.68 35.33 -26.82
CA SER A 4 12.94 34.61 -26.82
C SER A 4 12.98 33.38 -25.91
N ALA A 5 13.57 32.31 -26.43
CA ALA A 5 14.11 31.23 -25.61
C ALA A 5 15.36 31.74 -24.89
N LYS A 6 15.27 31.99 -23.58
CA LYS A 6 16.44 32.09 -22.72
C LYS A 6 16.92 30.68 -22.41
N VAL A 7 17.90 30.22 -23.17
CA VAL A 7 18.75 29.08 -22.81
C VAL A 7 19.64 29.51 -21.64
N CYS A 8 19.38 28.97 -20.45
CA CYS A 8 20.38 28.93 -19.39
C CYS A 8 21.16 27.63 -19.54
N LEU A 9 22.42 27.76 -19.94
CA LEU A 9 23.42 26.71 -19.88
C LEU A 9 24.37 27.03 -18.71
N VAL A 10 24.76 25.94 -18.03
CA VAL A 10 25.89 25.77 -17.10
C VAL A 10 25.62 26.03 -15.60
N ALA A 11 25.33 24.96 -14.85
CA ALA A 11 26.33 24.28 -14.00
C ALA A 11 25.69 23.08 -13.24
N GLY A 12 26.07 21.86 -13.64
CA GLY A 12 26.11 20.63 -12.83
C GLY A 12 24.99 20.32 -11.83
N ALA A 13 23.80 19.90 -12.30
CA ALA A 13 22.93 18.93 -11.63
C ALA A 13 21.86 18.48 -12.64
N GLY A 14 21.52 17.19 -12.67
CA GLY A 14 20.73 16.55 -13.72
C GLY A 14 19.43 17.30 -14.07
N CYS A 15 19.33 17.77 -15.31
CA CYS A 15 18.11 18.32 -15.86
C CYS A 15 17.05 17.22 -15.96
N ILE A 16 16.02 17.28 -15.12
CA ILE A 16 14.75 16.59 -15.40
C ILE A 16 14.19 17.27 -16.64
N THR A 17 14.26 16.59 -17.78
CA THR A 17 13.52 16.98 -18.98
C THR A 17 12.04 16.85 -18.64
N SER A 18 11.42 17.97 -18.27
CA SER A 18 9.98 18.12 -18.31
C SER A 18 9.59 18.07 -19.78
N VAL A 19 9.30 16.86 -20.24
CA VAL A 19 8.77 16.61 -21.56
C VAL A 19 7.37 17.24 -21.58
N ALA A 20 7.33 18.51 -21.95
CA ALA A 20 6.13 19.22 -22.37
C ALA A 20 5.72 18.68 -23.74
N ILE A 21 5.26 17.43 -23.79
CA ILE A 21 4.50 16.90 -24.92
C ILE A 21 3.06 17.36 -24.74
N GLY A 22 2.64 18.32 -25.57
CA GLY A 22 1.30 18.31 -26.17
C GLY A 22 0.11 18.47 -25.23
N LEU A 23 0.04 19.57 -24.49
CA LEU A 23 -1.18 20.05 -23.79
C LEU A 23 -2.24 20.61 -24.79
N SER A 24 -2.48 19.91 -25.91
CA SER A 24 -3.55 20.26 -26.87
C SER A 24 -4.12 19.08 -27.67
N GLN A 25 -3.75 17.82 -27.37
CA GLN A 25 -4.54 16.69 -27.87
C GLN A 25 -5.69 16.43 -26.90
N ALA A 26 -6.91 16.33 -27.45
CA ALA A 26 -8.14 16.02 -26.73
C ALA A 26 -7.87 15.01 -25.62
N ARG A 27 -8.27 15.32 -24.37
CA ARG A 27 -8.10 14.44 -23.21
C ARG A 27 -8.72 13.06 -23.53
N SER A 28 -7.91 12.15 -24.07
CA SER A 28 -8.25 10.74 -24.09
C SER A 28 -8.42 10.37 -22.62
N SER A 29 -9.57 9.79 -22.29
CA SER A 29 -9.83 9.29 -20.94
C SER A 29 -8.63 8.47 -20.50
N LEU A 30 -8.08 8.77 -19.33
CA LEU A 30 -7.04 7.94 -18.73
C LEU A 30 -7.53 6.49 -18.70
N SER A 31 -6.64 5.56 -19.02
CA SER A 31 -6.89 4.16 -18.72
C SER A 31 -7.04 3.97 -17.20
N ILE A 32 -7.74 2.93 -16.79
CA ILE A 32 -7.90 2.59 -15.37
C ILE A 32 -6.52 2.39 -14.72
N LYS A 33 -5.59 1.75 -15.45
CA LYS A 33 -4.22 1.53 -14.98
C LYS A 33 -3.49 2.85 -14.69
N GLU A 34 -3.55 3.80 -15.63
CA GLU A 34 -2.93 5.12 -15.46
C GLU A 34 -3.57 5.87 -14.29
N ARG A 35 -4.89 5.79 -14.16
CA ARG A 35 -5.59 6.45 -13.07
C ARG A 35 -5.21 5.87 -11.69
N LEU A 36 -5.18 4.54 -11.56
CA LEU A 36 -4.75 3.88 -10.33
C LEU A 36 -3.31 4.26 -9.96
N ALA A 37 -2.40 4.35 -10.95
CA ALA A 37 -1.03 4.78 -10.71
C ALA A 37 -0.93 6.25 -10.26
N LEU A 38 -1.70 7.15 -10.86
CA LEU A 38 -1.76 8.57 -10.45
C LEU A 38 -2.32 8.75 -9.04
N ASP A 39 -3.32 7.94 -8.67
CA ASP A 39 -3.90 7.91 -7.32
C ASP A 39 -2.95 7.20 -6.30
N GLY A 40 -1.84 6.61 -6.78
CA GLY A 40 -0.80 5.98 -5.97
C GLY A 40 -1.09 4.54 -5.57
N TYR A 41 -2.07 3.89 -6.22
CA TYR A 41 -2.39 2.50 -5.94
C TYR A 41 -1.30 1.56 -6.45
N VAL A 42 -0.93 0.60 -5.60
CA VAL A 42 -0.01 -0.48 -5.98
C VAL A 42 -0.81 -1.70 -6.36
N LEU A 43 -0.75 -2.10 -7.63
CA LEU A 43 -1.44 -3.30 -8.12
C LEU A 43 -0.81 -4.57 -7.55
N ILE A 44 -1.64 -5.60 -7.34
CA ILE A 44 -1.22 -6.97 -7.04
C ILE A 44 -0.47 -7.50 -8.27
N SER A 45 0.82 -7.16 -8.36
CA SER A 45 1.69 -7.48 -9.48
C SER A 45 2.93 -8.22 -9.03
N SER A 46 3.40 -9.10 -9.92
CA SER A 46 4.13 -10.35 -9.71
C SER A 46 5.60 -10.24 -9.23
N LYS A 47 5.99 -9.20 -8.48
CA LYS A 47 7.38 -9.10 -7.99
C LYS A 47 7.67 -10.03 -6.80
N ASP A 48 6.66 -10.36 -6.00
CA ASP A 48 6.74 -11.39 -4.94
C ASP A 48 5.59 -12.38 -5.13
N GLU A 49 5.93 -13.54 -5.70
CA GLU A 49 4.97 -14.57 -6.09
C GLU A 49 4.15 -15.11 -4.90
N LYS A 50 4.77 -15.19 -3.72
CA LYS A 50 4.11 -15.70 -2.50
C LYS A 50 3.05 -14.73 -2.00
N ILE A 51 3.34 -13.44 -2.06
CA ILE A 51 2.41 -12.41 -1.59
C ILE A 51 1.30 -12.21 -2.60
N THR A 52 1.60 -12.21 -3.90
CA THR A 52 0.55 -12.15 -4.92
C THR A 52 -0.39 -13.36 -4.85
N THR A 53 0.14 -14.58 -4.62
CA THR A 53 -0.69 -15.78 -4.49
C THR A 53 -1.63 -15.67 -3.29
N LYS A 54 -1.08 -15.35 -2.11
CA LYS A 54 -1.89 -15.17 -0.89
C LYS A 54 -2.91 -14.04 -1.01
N ALA A 55 -2.55 -12.94 -1.68
CA ALA A 55 -3.48 -11.85 -1.91
C ALA A 55 -4.69 -12.32 -2.73
N TRP A 56 -4.45 -13.06 -3.83
CA TRP A 56 -5.53 -13.59 -4.66
C TRP A 56 -6.38 -14.64 -3.93
N GLU A 57 -5.78 -15.56 -3.19
CA GLU A 57 -6.49 -16.53 -2.34
C GLU A 57 -7.40 -15.84 -1.31
N ASN A 58 -6.87 -14.81 -0.64
CA ASN A 58 -7.63 -14.01 0.33
C ASN A 58 -8.80 -13.28 -0.35
N ARG A 59 -8.58 -12.67 -1.53
CA ARG A 59 -9.66 -12.01 -2.29
C ARG A 59 -10.72 -13.03 -2.69
N ALA A 60 -10.31 -14.21 -3.15
CA ALA A 60 -11.22 -15.28 -3.53
C ALA A 60 -12.09 -15.75 -2.36
N SER A 61 -11.50 -15.91 -1.17
CA SER A 61 -12.21 -16.25 0.06
C SER A 61 -13.28 -15.20 0.40
N ILE A 62 -12.92 -13.90 0.37
CA ILE A 62 -13.86 -12.80 0.61
C ILE A 62 -14.97 -12.76 -0.45
N TYR A 63 -14.62 -12.98 -1.71
CA TYR A 63 -15.57 -12.93 -2.82
C TYR A 63 -16.61 -14.06 -2.77
N ARG A 64 -16.21 -15.25 -2.29
CA ARG A 64 -17.10 -16.39 -2.07
C ARG A 64 -17.98 -16.26 -0.81
N ASP A 65 -17.53 -15.49 0.19
CA ASP A 65 -18.30 -15.25 1.41
C ASP A 65 -19.46 -14.28 1.12
N THR A 66 -20.68 -14.81 1.03
CA THR A 66 -21.90 -14.04 0.70
C THR A 66 -22.24 -12.93 1.69
N SER A 67 -21.71 -12.99 2.92
CA SER A 67 -21.89 -11.93 3.91
C SER A 67 -20.91 -10.76 3.74
N LYS A 68 -19.78 -10.98 3.03
CA LYS A 68 -18.69 -9.99 2.85
C LYS A 68 -18.48 -9.54 1.41
N ASN A 69 -19.04 -10.28 0.45
CA ASN A 69 -18.79 -10.10 -0.98
C ASN A 69 -19.36 -8.78 -1.55
N SER A 70 -20.40 -8.20 -0.95
CA SER A 70 -21.08 -6.99 -1.46
C SER A 70 -20.11 -5.82 -1.68
N SER A 71 -19.02 -5.78 -0.92
CA SER A 71 -17.98 -4.76 -0.99
C SER A 71 -17.02 -4.88 -2.19
N VAL A 72 -16.97 -6.06 -2.83
CA VAL A 72 -16.01 -6.40 -3.90
C VAL A 72 -16.65 -7.10 -5.11
N LEU A 73 -17.94 -7.43 -5.05
CA LEU A 73 -18.61 -8.25 -6.07
C LEU A 73 -18.77 -7.48 -7.39
N LEU A 74 -18.18 -8.04 -8.43
CA LEU A 74 -18.43 -7.65 -9.81
C LEU A 74 -19.72 -8.35 -10.25
N SER A 75 -20.69 -7.58 -10.74
CA SER A 75 -22.01 -8.09 -11.13
C SER A 75 -21.96 -9.14 -12.24
N ASP A 76 -20.87 -9.18 -13.01
CA ASP A 76 -20.64 -10.07 -14.14
C ASP A 76 -19.71 -11.26 -13.83
N LEU A 77 -19.35 -11.45 -12.55
CA LEU A 77 -18.61 -12.62 -12.07
C LEU A 77 -19.33 -13.22 -10.85
N PRO A 78 -20.15 -14.27 -11.04
CA PRO A 78 -20.80 -14.98 -9.95
C PRO A 78 -19.77 -15.54 -8.97
N HIS A 79 -20.01 -15.40 -7.67
CA HIS A 79 -19.10 -15.88 -6.62
C HIS A 79 -18.86 -17.40 -6.68
N THR A 80 -19.83 -18.16 -7.19
CA THR A 80 -19.72 -19.61 -7.41
C THR A 80 -18.67 -19.99 -8.46
N ASN A 81 -18.30 -19.05 -9.33
CA ASN A 81 -17.31 -19.28 -10.39
C ASN A 81 -15.89 -18.90 -9.95
N VAL A 82 -15.71 -18.39 -8.74
CA VAL A 82 -14.39 -17.96 -8.23
C VAL A 82 -13.73 -19.10 -7.48
N ASN A 83 -12.65 -19.63 -8.03
CA ASN A 83 -11.90 -20.73 -7.44
C ASN A 83 -11.08 -20.28 -6.22
N GLU A 84 -10.55 -21.23 -5.43
CA GLU A 84 -9.80 -20.92 -4.20
C GLU A 84 -8.56 -20.07 -4.41
N LYS A 85 -7.93 -20.17 -5.58
CA LYS A 85 -6.73 -19.43 -5.96
C LYS A 85 -7.05 -18.02 -6.46
N GLY A 86 -8.30 -17.74 -6.82
CA GLY A 86 -8.74 -16.44 -7.33
C GLY A 86 -8.32 -16.17 -8.77
N ASP A 87 -8.10 -17.20 -9.60
CA ASP A 87 -7.65 -17.00 -10.99
C ASP A 87 -8.64 -16.18 -11.82
N GLU A 88 -9.94 -16.35 -11.59
CA GLU A 88 -10.99 -15.59 -12.29
C GLU A 88 -10.97 -14.11 -11.88
N LEU A 89 -10.67 -13.84 -10.61
CA LEU A 89 -10.51 -12.49 -10.07
C LEU A 89 -9.27 -11.81 -10.64
N LYS A 90 -8.16 -12.54 -10.72
CA LYS A 90 -6.93 -12.08 -11.38
C LYS A 90 -7.19 -11.75 -12.84
N ALA A 91 -7.83 -12.64 -13.60
CA ALA A 91 -8.16 -12.41 -15.01
C ALA A 91 -9.10 -11.21 -15.21
N LYS A 92 -10.05 -10.98 -14.30
CA LYS A 92 -10.88 -9.77 -14.31
C LYS A 92 -10.06 -8.51 -14.03
N CYS A 93 -9.22 -8.55 -13.02
CA CYS A 93 -8.33 -7.45 -12.69
C CYS A 93 -7.41 -7.08 -13.87
N ASP A 94 -6.82 -8.08 -14.51
CA ASP A 94 -5.97 -7.91 -15.69
C ASP A 94 -6.73 -7.25 -16.85
N LYS A 95 -7.98 -7.64 -17.10
CA LYS A 95 -8.83 -6.99 -18.12
C LYS A 95 -9.09 -5.51 -17.84
N PHE A 96 -9.28 -5.12 -16.58
CA PHE A 96 -9.45 -3.72 -16.22
C PHE A 96 -8.15 -2.93 -16.30
N THR A 97 -7.02 -3.58 -15.98
CA THR A 97 -5.72 -2.93 -15.83
C THR A 97 -4.75 -3.17 -16.99
N ASP A 98 -5.24 -3.71 -18.12
CA ASP A 98 -4.46 -3.95 -19.34
C ASP A 98 -4.06 -2.67 -20.10
N GLY A 99 -4.63 -1.52 -19.70
CA GLY A 99 -4.41 -0.21 -20.33
C GLY A 99 -5.37 0.12 -21.46
N LYS A 100 -6.31 -0.77 -21.81
CA LYS A 100 -7.34 -0.54 -22.84
C LYS A 100 -8.63 -0.03 -22.23
N THR A 101 -8.97 -0.48 -21.02
CA THR A 101 -10.18 -0.01 -20.33
C THR A 101 -9.97 1.40 -19.80
N THR A 102 -10.90 2.31 -20.11
CA THR A 102 -10.78 3.75 -19.78
C THR A 102 -11.72 4.18 -18.68
N MET A 103 -11.36 5.20 -17.91
CA MET A 103 -12.20 5.74 -16.83
C MET A 103 -13.60 6.15 -17.28
N ASN A 104 -13.75 6.70 -18.49
CA ASN A 104 -15.06 7.09 -19.02
C ASN A 104 -15.97 5.90 -19.39
N SER A 105 -15.42 4.67 -19.42
CA SER A 105 -16.17 3.45 -19.75
C SER A 105 -16.71 2.71 -18.54
N ILE A 106 -16.44 3.20 -17.31
CA ILE A 106 -16.88 2.58 -16.07
C ILE A 106 -17.42 3.62 -15.09
N ASP A 107 -18.40 3.22 -14.30
CA ASP A 107 -18.92 4.05 -13.22
C ASP A 107 -18.00 4.04 -11.98
N LYS A 108 -18.19 5.03 -11.11
CA LYS A 108 -17.40 5.18 -9.87
C LYS A 108 -17.44 3.94 -8.97
N ASP A 109 -18.61 3.30 -8.82
CA ASP A 109 -18.75 2.07 -8.03
C ASP A 109 -17.90 0.91 -8.59
N ILE A 110 -17.85 0.78 -9.92
CA ILE A 110 -17.01 -0.21 -10.59
C ILE A 110 -15.53 0.11 -10.34
N TYR A 111 -15.13 1.38 -10.42
CA TYR A 111 -13.76 1.79 -10.09
C TYR A 111 -13.37 1.42 -8.65
N GLU A 112 -14.23 1.69 -7.66
CA GLU A 112 -13.97 1.33 -6.26
C GLU A 112 -13.83 -0.19 -6.06
N LYS A 113 -14.65 -0.99 -6.76
CA LYS A 113 -14.53 -2.46 -6.77
C LYS A 113 -13.23 -2.92 -7.40
N ILE A 114 -12.83 -2.31 -8.52
CA ILE A 114 -11.54 -2.58 -9.16
C ILE A 114 -10.40 -2.26 -8.21
N THR A 115 -10.42 -1.11 -7.53
CA THR A 115 -9.41 -0.74 -6.54
C THR A 115 -9.31 -1.79 -5.43
N LYS A 116 -10.43 -2.21 -4.83
CA LYS A 116 -10.43 -3.23 -3.76
C LYS A 116 -9.95 -4.60 -4.23
N LEU A 117 -10.27 -4.95 -5.48
CA LEU A 117 -9.90 -6.21 -6.09
C LEU A 117 -8.43 -6.27 -6.49
N CYS A 118 -7.95 -5.20 -7.12
CA CYS A 118 -6.67 -5.16 -7.83
C CYS A 118 -5.51 -4.56 -7.03
N ALA A 119 -5.79 -3.73 -6.02
CA ALA A 119 -4.74 -3.07 -5.25
C ALA A 119 -4.31 -3.91 -4.04
N LEU A 120 -3.02 -3.83 -3.73
CA LEU A 120 -2.48 -4.34 -2.48
C LEU A 120 -3.03 -3.55 -1.31
N LYS A 121 -3.38 -4.30 -0.26
CA LYS A 121 -3.57 -3.73 1.07
C LYS A 121 -2.22 -3.29 1.64
N ILE A 122 -2.25 -2.34 2.56
CA ILE A 122 -1.04 -1.86 3.26
C ILE A 122 -0.30 -3.03 3.91
N LYS A 123 -1.01 -3.98 4.52
CA LYS A 123 -0.38 -5.19 5.11
C LYS A 123 0.40 -6.01 4.09
N GLU A 124 -0.18 -6.23 2.92
CA GLU A 124 0.43 -7.03 1.85
C GLU A 124 1.63 -6.31 1.24
N TYR A 125 1.52 -4.99 1.08
CA TYR A 125 2.62 -4.15 0.66
C TYR A 125 3.78 -4.17 1.67
N ILE A 126 3.51 -3.98 2.96
CA ILE A 126 4.56 -4.07 3.98
C ILE A 126 5.21 -5.45 3.95
N GLN A 127 4.40 -6.51 3.88
CA GLN A 127 4.89 -7.89 3.84
C GLN A 127 5.85 -8.14 2.68
N SER A 128 5.67 -7.47 1.52
CA SER A 128 6.55 -7.64 0.35
C SER A 128 7.88 -6.91 0.46
N HIS A 129 8.07 -6.13 1.52
CA HIS A 129 9.27 -5.35 1.77
C HIS A 129 9.90 -5.70 3.14
N LEU A 130 9.36 -6.71 3.85
CA LEU A 130 9.96 -7.22 5.08
C LEU A 130 11.21 -8.04 4.77
N ASN A 131 12.26 -7.85 5.58
CA ASN A 131 13.40 -8.76 5.59
C ASN A 131 13.01 -10.07 6.29
N LYS A 132 13.83 -11.12 6.12
CA LYS A 132 13.56 -12.46 6.70
C LYS A 132 13.34 -12.46 8.23
N GLU A 133 13.96 -11.50 8.92
CA GLU A 133 13.92 -11.38 10.38
C GLU A 133 12.85 -10.42 10.88
N ASP A 134 12.29 -9.59 9.98
CA ASP A 134 11.23 -8.66 10.31
C ASP A 134 9.90 -9.42 10.45
N LYS A 135 9.11 -9.06 11.47
CA LYS A 135 7.82 -9.67 11.73
C LYS A 135 6.78 -8.63 12.08
N PHE A 136 5.54 -8.87 11.69
CA PHE A 136 4.43 -8.10 12.26
C PHE A 136 4.35 -8.36 13.76
N ILE A 137 4.11 -7.31 14.54
CA ILE A 137 3.83 -7.44 15.97
C ILE A 137 2.44 -8.06 16.10
N GLU A 138 2.36 -9.18 16.78
CA GLU A 138 1.09 -9.88 16.97
C GLU A 138 0.28 -9.22 18.08
N LYS A 139 -1.04 -9.17 17.92
CA LYS A 139 -1.96 -8.62 18.94
C LYS A 139 -1.85 -9.36 20.28
N GLN A 140 -1.60 -10.67 20.23
CA GLN A 140 -1.34 -11.51 21.41
C GLN A 140 0.14 -11.57 21.80
N GLY A 141 1.00 -10.77 21.16
CA GLY A 141 2.43 -10.67 21.48
C GLY A 141 2.70 -10.06 22.84
N GLN A 142 3.99 -9.99 23.19
CA GLN A 142 4.45 -9.43 24.45
C GLN A 142 4.14 -7.93 24.56
N ASP A 143 3.66 -7.50 25.73
CA ASP A 143 3.31 -6.09 25.99
C ASP A 143 4.51 -5.15 25.83
N GLU A 144 5.70 -5.66 26.09
CA GLU A 144 6.96 -4.91 25.98
C GLU A 144 7.21 -4.37 24.55
N GLU A 145 6.87 -5.14 23.51
CA GLU A 145 7.09 -4.72 22.11
C GLU A 145 6.23 -3.50 21.76
N TRP A 146 4.96 -3.53 22.15
CA TRP A 146 4.02 -2.43 21.94
C TRP A 146 4.38 -1.20 22.76
N ASN A 147 4.77 -1.40 24.02
CA ASN A 147 5.16 -0.31 24.90
C ASN A 147 6.47 0.36 24.45
N ASN A 148 7.43 -0.40 23.95
CA ASN A 148 8.66 0.14 23.38
C ASN A 148 8.34 0.97 22.12
N LYS A 149 7.44 0.49 21.25
CA LYS A 149 6.98 1.26 20.08
C LYS A 149 6.25 2.54 20.47
N PHE A 150 5.42 2.50 21.50
CA PHE A 150 4.78 3.69 22.02
C PHE A 150 5.79 4.72 22.53
N LYS A 151 6.79 4.30 23.31
CA LYS A 151 7.83 5.20 23.82
C LYS A 151 8.64 5.85 22.70
N GLU A 152 9.01 5.08 21.67
CA GLU A 152 9.78 5.57 20.51
C GLU A 152 9.01 6.60 19.68
N HIS A 153 7.68 6.52 19.64
CA HIS A 153 6.84 7.32 18.75
C HIS A 153 5.70 8.07 19.46
N LYS A 154 5.86 8.34 20.76
CA LYS A 154 4.80 8.81 21.68
C LYS A 154 4.05 10.00 21.14
N ASP A 155 4.75 11.05 20.72
CA ASP A 155 4.13 12.31 20.29
C ASP A 155 3.28 12.13 19.02
N ARG A 156 3.82 11.37 18.06
CA ARG A 156 3.11 11.12 16.79
C ARG A 156 1.92 10.19 16.99
N MET A 157 2.08 9.13 17.78
CA MET A 157 0.98 8.23 18.13
C MET A 157 -0.12 8.93 18.92
N SER A 158 0.24 9.81 19.86
CA SER A 158 -0.75 10.57 20.66
C SER A 158 -1.56 11.55 19.83
N THR A 159 -1.03 11.98 18.68
CA THR A 159 -1.74 12.84 17.72
C THR A 159 -2.67 12.03 16.82
N GLU A 160 -2.29 10.81 16.44
CA GLU A 160 -2.98 10.01 15.42
C GLU A 160 -3.94 8.96 16.01
N ILE A 161 -3.69 8.52 17.25
CA ILE A 161 -4.45 7.50 17.96
C ILE A 161 -5.10 8.14 19.18
N GLU A 162 -6.41 8.36 19.11
CA GLU A 162 -7.15 9.06 20.15
C GLU A 162 -7.13 8.30 21.50
N GLY A 163 -6.73 9.04 22.54
CA GLY A 163 -6.74 8.58 23.93
C GLY A 163 -5.67 7.53 24.26
N ILE A 164 -4.64 7.38 23.42
CA ILE A 164 -3.53 6.49 23.71
C ILE A 164 -2.66 7.00 24.87
N ASN A 165 -2.25 6.09 25.75
CA ASN A 165 -1.31 6.31 26.83
C ASN A 165 -0.53 5.01 27.10
N GLU A 166 0.39 5.01 28.07
CA GLU A 166 1.23 3.83 28.37
C GLU A 166 0.40 2.64 28.87
N ASP A 167 -0.72 2.88 29.56
CA ASP A 167 -1.56 1.83 30.14
C ASP A 167 -2.42 1.11 29.09
N ASN A 168 -2.72 1.75 27.96
CA ASN A 168 -3.56 1.20 26.88
C ASN A 168 -2.84 1.10 25.53
N ALA A 169 -1.54 1.35 25.48
CA ALA A 169 -0.75 1.41 24.24
C ALA A 169 -0.89 0.15 23.38
N LYS A 170 -0.76 -1.04 23.97
CA LYS A 170 -0.92 -2.31 23.24
C LYS A 170 -2.25 -2.40 22.51
N GLU A 171 -3.35 -2.19 23.24
CA GLU A 171 -4.70 -2.29 22.69
C GLU A 171 -4.87 -1.28 21.55
N LYS A 172 -4.61 0.00 21.84
CA LYS A 172 -4.80 1.11 20.90
C LYS A 172 -3.94 1.00 19.64
N ILE A 173 -2.65 0.64 19.77
CA ILE A 173 -1.77 0.47 18.62
C ILE A 173 -2.17 -0.77 17.82
N SER A 174 -2.50 -1.89 18.49
CA SER A 174 -2.91 -3.12 17.79
C SER A 174 -4.19 -2.90 16.96
N GLU A 175 -5.18 -2.20 17.51
CA GLU A 175 -6.40 -1.82 16.79
C GLU A 175 -6.13 -0.88 15.62
N TYR A 176 -5.24 0.10 15.81
CA TYR A 176 -4.79 0.98 14.75
C TYR A 176 -4.16 0.16 13.61
N CYS A 177 -3.24 -0.75 13.93
CA CYS A 177 -2.59 -1.62 12.95
C CYS A 177 -3.61 -2.47 12.19
N GLU A 178 -4.57 -3.10 12.88
CA GLU A 178 -5.64 -3.90 12.26
C GLU A 178 -6.48 -3.08 11.28
N LYS A 179 -6.86 -1.85 11.66
CA LYS A 179 -7.63 -0.95 10.78
C LYS A 179 -6.83 -0.52 9.55
N VAL A 180 -5.57 -0.13 9.74
CA VAL A 180 -4.71 0.33 8.65
C VAL A 180 -4.37 -0.79 7.68
N TYR A 181 -4.17 -2.01 8.18
CA TYR A 181 -3.89 -3.18 7.35
C TYR A 181 -4.97 -3.52 6.34
N GLU A 182 -6.22 -3.12 6.59
CA GLU A 182 -7.33 -3.35 5.67
C GLU A 182 -7.44 -2.29 4.55
N LEU A 183 -6.75 -1.15 4.69
CA LEU A 183 -6.73 -0.09 3.68
C LEU A 183 -5.86 -0.47 2.48
N GLN A 184 -6.21 0.04 1.29
CA GLN A 184 -5.38 -0.07 0.10
C GLN A 184 -4.19 0.89 0.17
N GLN A 185 -3.03 0.45 -0.31
CA GLN A 185 -1.89 1.32 -0.51
C GLN A 185 -2.24 2.36 -1.57
N SER A 186 -2.20 3.66 -1.22
CA SER A 186 -2.50 4.80 -2.10
C SER A 186 -1.74 6.04 -1.65
N ASN A 187 -1.74 7.12 -2.44
CA ASN A 187 -1.14 8.39 -2.04
C ASN A 187 -1.82 8.98 -0.79
N THR A 188 -3.14 8.85 -0.69
CA THR A 188 -3.94 9.29 0.47
C THR A 188 -3.53 8.60 1.77
N ASN A 189 -3.10 7.35 1.69
CA ASN A 189 -2.71 6.55 2.86
C ASN A 189 -1.19 6.48 3.07
N SER A 190 -0.40 7.34 2.42
CA SER A 190 1.06 7.25 2.42
C SER A 190 1.68 7.41 3.82
N SER A 191 1.21 8.37 4.61
CA SER A 191 1.64 8.58 6.00
C SER A 191 1.19 7.42 6.90
N THR A 192 -0.07 7.00 6.77
CA THR A 192 -0.68 5.90 7.51
C THR A 192 0.04 4.56 7.25
N SER A 193 0.37 4.27 5.99
CA SER A 193 1.17 3.12 5.57
C SER A 193 2.57 3.15 6.16
N SER A 194 3.23 4.33 6.09
CA SER A 194 4.54 4.53 6.71
C SER A 194 4.48 4.27 8.21
N ASN A 195 3.48 4.81 8.90
CA ASN A 195 3.24 4.60 10.32
C ASN A 195 3.04 3.13 10.65
N ALA A 196 2.18 2.42 9.91
CA ALA A 196 2.01 0.99 10.13
C ALA A 196 3.31 0.20 9.96
N ASN A 197 4.14 0.56 8.97
CA ASN A 197 5.45 -0.07 8.79
C ASN A 197 6.40 0.18 9.97
N TYR A 198 6.34 1.35 10.62
CA TYR A 198 7.19 1.66 11.77
C TYR A 198 6.65 1.11 13.10
N TRP A 199 5.33 1.15 13.28
CA TRP A 199 4.67 0.91 14.56
C TRP A 199 4.24 -0.53 14.73
N CYS A 200 3.92 -1.22 13.63
CA CYS A 200 3.29 -2.53 13.65
C CYS A 200 4.24 -3.65 13.19
N VAL A 201 5.49 -3.32 12.88
CA VAL A 201 6.54 -4.27 12.49
C VAL A 201 7.65 -4.25 13.53
N LYS A 202 7.96 -5.42 14.08
CA LYS A 202 9.17 -5.68 14.85
C LYS A 202 10.32 -5.94 13.89
N ARG A 203 11.40 -5.20 14.09
CA ARG A 203 12.68 -5.43 13.42
C ARG A 203 13.70 -5.85 14.48
N PRO A 204 14.56 -6.85 14.21
CA PRO A 204 15.66 -7.16 15.13
C PRO A 204 16.50 -5.89 15.34
N ALA A 205 16.99 -5.70 16.56
CA ALA A 205 17.93 -4.63 16.82
C ALA A 205 19.13 -4.79 15.89
N SER A 206 19.46 -3.76 15.11
CA SER A 206 20.71 -3.69 14.36
C SER A 206 21.86 -4.09 15.30
N PRO A 207 22.86 -4.88 14.86
CA PRO A 207 23.97 -5.25 15.73
C PRO A 207 24.58 -3.98 16.29
N THR A 208 24.68 -3.92 17.63
CA THR A 208 25.37 -2.86 18.35
C THR A 208 26.74 -2.70 17.72
N LYS A 209 27.06 -1.47 17.30
CA LYS A 209 28.39 -1.08 16.81
C LYS A 209 29.44 -1.67 17.76
N PRO A 210 30.57 -2.23 17.28
CA PRO A 210 31.59 -2.75 18.17
C PRO A 210 31.97 -1.64 19.15
N THR A 211 31.86 -1.94 20.44
CA THR A 211 32.48 -1.12 21.47
C THR A 211 33.96 -1.14 21.14
N ASP A 212 34.53 0.02 20.82
CA ASP A 212 35.98 0.20 20.81
C ASP A 212 36.46 -0.12 22.23
N SER A 213 36.87 -1.36 22.44
CA SER A 213 37.62 -1.76 23.62
C SER A 213 39.08 -1.37 23.39
N ASP A 214 39.59 -0.65 24.38
CA ASP A 214 41.00 -0.52 24.74
C ASP A 214 41.74 0.67 24.11
N SER A 215 41.34 1.86 24.54
CA SER A 215 42.31 2.87 24.95
C SER A 215 42.49 2.80 26.47
N GLU A 216 43.46 2.01 26.93
CA GLU A 216 44.10 2.19 28.23
C GLU A 216 45.63 2.10 28.04
N ASP A 217 46.27 3.23 28.36
CA ASP A 217 47.65 3.54 28.76
C ASP A 217 48.82 2.59 28.43
#